data_AF-A0A0D6LKR2-F1
#
_entry.id   AF-A0A0D6LKR2-F1
#
_cell.length_a   1.000
_cell.length_b   1.000
_cell.length_c   1.000
_cell.angle_alpha   90.00
_cell.angle_beta   90.00
_cell.angle_gamma   90.00
#
_symmetry.space_group_name_H-M   'P 1'
#
loop_
_entity.id
_entity.type
_entity.pdbx_description
1 polymer ?
#
loop_
_entity_poly.entity_id
_entity_poly.type
_entity_poly.pdbx_seq_one_letter_code
_entity_poly.pdbx_strand_id
1 'polypeptide(L)'
;MSDIVPTRLCTHTADALAVNNRCLEELEGQPRIFEAEDSQFIPESIRCMIPKKLVLKVSAQNVHATQVMLTKNIDLMRGLSNGSRGVVKKFSKAGYPVVKFFSNGDEIEACFDFVVPIRFAVRIPGCDEPACRRQLPLQLAWAISIHKSQGLTLDAVEVSLERVFAEGQSYVALSRARSLSSLRVITFDPSVIKANERVVKYYDSIKENAALEEEEENFVLRKRSRLSSEF
;
A
#
# COMPACT_ATOMS: atom_id res chain seq x y z
N MET A 1 -16.60 -17.25 5.04
CA MET A 1 -16.69 -15.78 5.15
C MET A 1 -15.34 -15.30 5.64
N SER A 2 -14.64 -14.50 4.85
CA SER A 2 -13.27 -14.07 5.14
C SER A 2 -13.24 -13.16 6.37
N ASP A 3 -12.38 -13.46 7.34
CA ASP A 3 -12.13 -12.67 8.57
C ASP A 3 -11.62 -11.24 8.32
N ILE A 4 -11.53 -10.80 7.07
CA ILE A 4 -10.91 -9.53 6.67
C ILE A 4 -11.91 -8.63 5.92
N VAL A 5 -12.01 -7.37 6.33
CA VAL A 5 -12.91 -6.37 5.73
C VAL A 5 -12.14 -5.59 4.66
N PRO A 6 -12.70 -5.30 3.46
CA PRO A 6 -12.00 -4.53 2.42
C PRO A 6 -11.34 -3.25 2.95
N THR A 7 -10.10 -2.97 2.53
CA THR A 7 -9.40 -1.76 2.98
C THR A 7 -9.97 -0.56 2.25
N ARG A 8 -10.36 0.47 3.01
CA ARG A 8 -10.87 1.73 2.47
C ARG A 8 -9.74 2.64 2.01
N LEU A 9 -9.74 3.05 0.75
CA LEU A 9 -8.85 4.07 0.22
C LEU A 9 -9.46 5.46 0.38
N CYS A 10 -8.77 6.31 1.14
CA CYS A 10 -9.19 7.69 1.40
C CYS A 10 -8.30 8.67 0.63
N THR A 11 -8.84 9.80 0.20
CA THR A 11 -8.06 10.83 -0.51
C THR A 11 -7.09 11.54 0.43
N HIS A 12 -7.49 11.77 1.70
CA HIS A 12 -6.66 12.38 2.72
C HIS A 12 -6.22 11.37 3.79
N THR A 13 -4.99 11.54 4.29
CA THR A 13 -4.44 10.73 5.38
C THR A 13 -5.22 10.91 6.69
N ALA A 14 -5.74 12.12 6.95
CA ALA A 14 -6.53 12.40 8.14
C ALA A 14 -7.82 11.55 8.20
N ASP A 15 -8.52 11.42 7.07
CA ASP A 15 -9.73 10.59 6.97
C ASP A 15 -9.42 9.12 7.24
N ALA A 16 -8.31 8.61 6.67
CA ALA A 16 -7.87 7.24 6.92
C ALA A 16 -7.52 7.00 8.40
N LEU A 17 -6.87 7.97 9.06
CA LEU A 17 -6.58 7.89 10.49
C LEU A 17 -7.85 7.92 11.34
N ALA A 18 -8.82 8.78 11.00
CA ALA A 18 -10.10 8.87 11.70
C ALA A 18 -10.89 7.56 11.61
N VAL A 19 -10.95 6.94 10.41
CA VAL A 19 -11.58 5.63 10.23
C VAL A 19 -10.87 4.56 11.05
N ASN A 20 -9.54 4.50 11.01
CA ASN A 20 -8.77 3.52 11.78
C ASN A 20 -8.97 3.68 13.29
N ASN A 21 -8.97 4.91 13.80
CA ASN A 21 -9.18 5.19 15.22
C ASN A 21 -10.60 4.81 15.66
N ARG A 22 -11.61 5.18 14.87
CA ARG A 22 -13.00 4.82 15.12
C ARG A 22 -13.18 3.30 15.16
N CYS A 23 -12.68 2.58 14.16
CA CYS A 23 -12.76 1.12 14.14
C CYS A 23 -12.06 0.52 15.37
N LEU A 24 -10.88 1.04 15.74
CA LEU A 24 -10.15 0.60 16.92
C LEU A 24 -10.91 0.89 18.22
N GLU A 25 -11.59 2.03 18.34
CA GLU A 25 -12.41 2.40 19.51
C GLU A 25 -13.63 1.48 19.65
N GLU A 26 -14.31 1.20 18.54
CA GLU A 26 -15.46 0.28 18.46
C GLU A 26 -15.07 -1.17 18.80
N LEU A 27 -13.79 -1.55 18.69
CA LEU A 27 -13.34 -2.87 19.10
C LEU A 27 -13.37 -3.06 20.62
N GLU A 28 -13.99 -4.17 21.03
CA GLU A 28 -13.85 -4.72 22.36
C GLU A 28 -12.41 -5.19 22.62
N GLY A 29 -12.02 -5.23 23.89
CA GLY A 29 -10.72 -5.71 24.34
C GLY A 29 -9.77 -4.61 24.81
N GLN A 30 -8.79 -4.99 25.62
CA GLN A 30 -7.82 -4.06 26.17
C GLN A 30 -6.82 -3.60 25.10
N PRO A 31 -6.62 -2.28 24.92
CA PRO A 31 -5.66 -1.76 23.98
C PRO A 31 -4.24 -2.03 24.48
N ARG A 32 -3.40 -2.57 23.59
CA ARG A 32 -1.96 -2.69 23.81
C ARG A 32 -1.22 -1.66 22.98
N ILE A 33 -0.37 -0.91 23.64
CA ILE A 33 0.40 0.18 23.04
C ILE A 33 1.82 -0.31 22.77
N PHE A 34 2.30 -0.07 21.56
CA PHE A 34 3.67 -0.32 21.12
C PHE A 34 4.31 1.03 20.78
N GLU A 35 5.22 1.48 21.64
CA GLU A 35 5.99 2.70 21.43
C GLU A 35 7.26 2.38 20.63
N ALA A 36 7.56 3.24 19.67
CA ALA A 36 8.75 3.12 18.85
C ALA A 36 9.97 3.63 19.62
N GLU A 37 11.11 2.99 19.38
CA GLU A 37 12.39 3.44 19.90
C GLU A 37 13.19 4.13 18.79
N ASP A 38 13.53 5.40 18.98
CA ASP A 38 14.30 6.18 18.01
C ASP A 38 15.76 6.27 18.46
N SER A 39 16.71 6.08 17.55
CA SER A 39 18.15 6.18 17.83
C SER A 39 18.60 7.60 18.16
N GLN A 40 17.85 8.59 17.69
CA GLN A 40 18.07 10.01 17.89
C GLN A 40 16.73 10.74 17.84
N PHE A 41 16.71 12.01 18.22
CA PHE A 41 15.50 12.82 18.10
C PHE A 41 15.09 12.95 16.63
N ILE A 42 13.88 12.47 16.32
CA ILE A 42 13.23 12.65 15.01
C ILE A 42 12.12 13.68 15.20
N PRO A 43 12.26 14.90 14.65
CA PRO A 43 11.20 15.90 14.68
C PRO A 43 9.89 15.37 14.09
N GLU A 44 8.75 15.75 14.67
CA GLU A 44 7.42 15.33 14.20
C GLU A 44 7.08 15.82 12.79
N SER A 45 7.75 16.88 12.33
CA SER A 45 7.66 17.39 10.95
C SER A 45 8.22 16.41 9.92
N ILE A 46 9.09 15.47 10.34
CA ILE A 46 9.68 14.48 9.44
C ILE A 46 8.69 13.33 9.24
N ARG A 47 8.28 13.14 7.99
CA ARG A 47 7.40 12.04 7.60
C ARG A 47 8.11 10.71 7.77
N CYS A 48 7.76 9.97 8.82
CA CYS A 48 8.12 8.57 8.96
C CYS A 48 6.99 7.68 8.44
N MET A 49 7.33 6.61 7.73
CA MET A 49 6.32 5.65 7.24
C MET A 49 5.67 4.86 8.39
N ILE A 50 6.39 4.66 9.50
CA ILE A 50 5.92 3.91 10.66
C ILE A 50 5.56 4.86 11.81
N PRO A 51 4.38 4.72 12.44
CA PRO A 51 3.97 5.61 13.51
C PRO A 51 4.83 5.40 14.75
N LYS A 52 5.02 6.48 15.52
CA LYS A 52 5.72 6.43 16.81
C LYS A 52 4.97 5.58 17.84
N LYS A 53 3.64 5.60 17.77
CA LYS A 53 2.75 4.82 18.63
C LYS A 53 1.84 3.96 17.76
N LEU A 54 1.87 2.64 17.97
CA LEU A 54 0.94 1.71 17.36
C LEU A 54 0.07 1.11 18.46
N VAL A 55 -1.25 1.20 18.32
CA VAL A 55 -2.20 0.62 19.28
C VAL A 55 -2.91 -0.54 18.61
N LEU A 56 -2.87 -1.71 19.25
CA LEU A 56 -3.51 -2.93 18.76
C LEU A 56 -4.45 -3.46 19.84
N LYS A 57 -5.63 -3.94 19.43
CA LYS A 57 -6.56 -4.67 20.29
C LYS A 57 -6.73 -6.10 19.79
N VAL A 58 -6.95 -7.02 20.72
CA VAL A 58 -7.39 -8.38 20.38
C VAL A 58 -8.88 -8.44 20.66
N SER A 59 -9.66 -8.78 19.64
CA SER A 59 -11.09 -9.06 19.81
C SER A 59 -11.27 -10.55 20.10
N ALA A 60 -12.22 -10.87 20.97
CA ALA A 60 -12.65 -12.24 21.23
C ALA A 60 -13.40 -12.85 20.02
N GLN A 61 -13.93 -12.02 19.12
CA GLN A 61 -14.66 -12.44 17.93
C GLN A 61 -13.78 -12.22 16.68
N ASN A 62 -13.72 -13.24 15.81
CA ASN A 62 -12.86 -13.21 14.61
C ASN A 62 -13.23 -12.11 13.60
N VAL A 63 -14.50 -11.66 13.59
CA VAL A 63 -15.05 -10.72 12.59
C VAL A 63 -14.64 -9.26 12.85
N HIS A 64 -14.24 -8.94 14.09
CA HIS A 64 -13.88 -7.59 14.52
C HIS A 64 -12.50 -7.53 15.16
N ALA A 65 -11.54 -8.34 14.70
CA ALA A 65 -10.19 -8.26 15.21
C ALA A 65 -9.38 -7.15 14.52
N THR A 66 -8.32 -6.65 15.18
CA THR A 66 -7.55 -5.52 14.66
C THR A 66 -6.93 -5.87 13.32
N GLN A 67 -7.33 -5.15 12.27
CA GLN A 67 -6.81 -5.34 10.93
C GLN A 67 -5.53 -4.54 10.73
N VAL A 68 -4.48 -5.22 10.31
CA VAL A 68 -3.15 -4.67 10.12
C VAL A 68 -2.63 -4.97 8.71
N MET A 69 -1.63 -4.21 8.28
CA MET A 69 -0.93 -4.38 7.02
C MET A 69 0.56 -4.28 7.25
N LEU A 70 1.33 -5.15 6.59
CA LEU A 70 2.78 -5.09 6.58
C LEU A 70 3.26 -3.86 5.83
N THR A 71 4.23 -3.15 6.42
CA THR A 71 4.86 -1.97 5.81
C THR A 71 6.22 -2.28 5.18
N LYS A 72 6.69 -3.52 5.30
CA LYS A 72 7.99 -3.99 4.78
C LYS A 72 7.87 -5.44 4.35
N ASN A 73 8.72 -5.84 3.41
CA ASN A 73 8.92 -7.24 3.07
C ASN A 73 9.57 -7.95 4.26
N ILE A 74 8.93 -9.02 4.74
CA ILE A 74 9.46 -9.85 5.82
C ILE A 74 9.96 -11.16 5.26
N ASP A 75 9.11 -11.85 4.49
CA ASP A 75 9.42 -13.16 3.91
C ASP A 75 8.70 -13.31 2.57
N LEU A 76 9.43 -13.07 1.48
CA LEU A 76 8.89 -13.14 0.13
C LEU A 76 8.55 -14.58 -0.28
N MET A 77 9.27 -15.57 0.24
CA MET A 77 9.04 -16.99 -0.09
C MET A 77 7.68 -17.46 0.43
N ARG A 78 7.24 -16.88 1.56
CA ARG A 78 5.94 -17.17 2.18
C ARG A 78 4.85 -16.16 1.81
N GLY A 79 5.12 -15.24 0.88
CA GLY A 79 4.15 -14.23 0.43
C GLY A 79 3.91 -13.08 1.41
N LEU A 80 4.80 -12.86 2.38
CA LEU A 80 4.77 -11.73 3.33
C LEU A 80 5.57 -10.56 2.78
N SER A 81 4.90 -9.76 1.95
CA SER A 81 5.43 -8.57 1.33
C SER A 81 4.78 -7.30 1.91
N ASN A 82 5.35 -6.15 1.56
CA ASN A 82 4.74 -4.86 1.83
C ASN A 82 3.33 -4.81 1.20
N GLY A 83 2.32 -4.51 2.01
CA GLY A 83 0.92 -4.54 1.58
C GLY A 83 0.17 -5.82 1.97
N SER A 84 0.84 -6.89 2.42
CA SER A 84 0.15 -8.07 2.95
C SER A 84 -0.70 -7.69 4.15
N ARG A 85 -1.95 -8.15 4.17
CA ARG A 85 -2.94 -7.78 5.18
C ARG A 85 -3.19 -8.92 6.13
N GLY A 86 -3.46 -8.60 7.38
CA GLY A 86 -3.68 -9.58 8.41
C GLY A 86 -4.53 -9.09 9.56
N VAL A 87 -4.85 -10.00 10.46
CA VAL A 87 -5.71 -9.77 11.61
C VAL A 87 -4.98 -10.24 12.87
N VAL A 88 -4.90 -9.37 13.88
CA VAL A 88 -4.26 -9.68 15.16
C VAL A 88 -5.14 -10.67 15.93
N LYS A 89 -4.66 -11.89 16.17
CA LYS A 89 -5.42 -12.94 16.85
C LYS A 89 -5.16 -12.99 18.35
N LYS A 90 -3.91 -12.79 18.76
CA LYS A 90 -3.50 -12.83 20.17
C LYS A 90 -2.18 -12.08 20.35
N PHE A 91 -1.79 -11.88 21.59
CA PHE A 91 -0.43 -11.52 21.94
C PHE A 91 0.31 -12.73 22.48
N SER A 92 1.57 -12.88 22.10
CA SER A 92 2.43 -13.95 22.58
C SER A 92 2.88 -13.71 24.02
N LYS A 93 3.53 -14.70 24.64
CA LYS A 93 4.09 -14.58 26.00
C LYS A 93 5.12 -13.45 26.11
N ALA A 94 5.87 -13.19 25.04
CA ALA A 94 6.84 -12.09 24.94
C ALA A 94 6.17 -10.71 24.75
N GLY A 95 4.85 -10.67 24.54
CA GLY A 95 4.08 -9.43 24.41
C GLY A 95 3.86 -8.96 22.97
N TYR A 96 4.42 -9.65 21.98
CA TYR A 96 4.29 -9.29 20.56
C TYR A 96 3.00 -9.80 19.92
N PRO A 97 2.47 -9.12 18.89
CA PRO A 97 1.26 -9.57 18.21
C PRO A 97 1.51 -10.82 17.35
N VAL A 98 0.56 -11.75 17.45
CA VAL A 98 0.41 -12.90 16.55
C VAL A 98 -0.63 -12.53 15.52
N VAL A 99 -0.22 -12.44 14.26
CA VAL A 99 -1.05 -11.95 13.16
C VAL A 99 -1.29 -13.09 12.17
N LYS A 100 -2.57 -13.28 11.83
CA LYS A 100 -2.99 -14.16 10.73
C LYS A 100 -3.02 -13.34 9.44
N PHE A 101 -2.15 -13.65 8.48
CA PHE A 101 -2.07 -12.95 7.20
C PHE A 101 -2.87 -13.66 6.11
N PHE A 102 -3.34 -12.88 5.14
CA PHE A 102 -4.11 -13.33 4.00
C PHE A 102 -3.40 -12.88 2.71
N SER A 103 -3.39 -13.75 1.72
CA SER A 103 -2.89 -13.45 0.37
C SER A 103 -3.89 -14.01 -0.63
N ASN A 104 -4.36 -13.20 -1.56
CA ASN A 104 -5.27 -13.61 -2.64
C ASN A 104 -6.62 -14.15 -2.14
N GLY A 105 -7.01 -13.83 -0.92
CA GLY A 105 -8.21 -14.39 -0.27
C GLY A 105 -7.98 -15.73 0.43
N ASP A 106 -6.83 -16.37 0.22
CA ASP A 106 -6.42 -17.56 0.94
C ASP A 106 -5.66 -17.21 2.22
N GLU A 107 -5.83 -18.06 3.23
CA GLU A 107 -5.07 -17.99 4.46
C GLU A 107 -3.63 -18.45 4.18
N ILE A 108 -2.66 -17.61 4.53
CA ILE A 108 -1.27 -18.05 4.56
C ILE A 108 -1.14 -18.96 5.78
N GLU A 109 -0.89 -20.25 5.55
CA GLU A 109 -0.89 -21.35 6.54
C GLU A 109 0.06 -21.13 7.74
N ALA A 110 0.89 -20.09 7.70
CA ALA A 110 1.76 -19.70 8.80
C ALA A 110 1.10 -18.61 9.68
N CYS A 111 0.43 -19.05 10.75
CA CYS A 111 0.26 -18.23 11.95
C CYS A 111 1.65 -17.95 12.54
N PHE A 112 2.30 -16.84 12.18
CA PHE A 112 3.60 -16.51 12.75
C PHE A 112 3.43 -15.98 14.17
N ASP A 113 4.12 -16.63 15.10
CA ASP A 113 3.98 -16.35 16.53
C ASP A 113 4.60 -15.02 16.97
N PHE A 114 5.41 -14.32 16.16
CA PHE A 114 6.04 -13.08 16.61
C PHE A 114 6.35 -12.12 15.44
N VAL A 115 5.42 -11.21 15.13
CA VAL A 115 5.81 -9.97 14.43
C VAL A 115 6.62 -9.13 15.43
N VAL A 116 7.92 -8.97 15.19
CA VAL A 116 8.85 -8.29 16.10
C VAL A 116 9.24 -6.90 15.58
N PRO A 117 9.67 -5.98 16.47
CA PRO A 117 10.15 -4.67 16.05
C PRO A 117 11.39 -4.77 15.15
N ILE A 118 11.35 -4.06 14.02
CA ILE A 118 12.48 -3.95 13.09
C ILE A 118 12.90 -2.50 12.91
N ARG A 119 14.10 -2.29 12.36
CA ARG A 119 14.68 -0.96 12.13
C ARG A 119 14.14 -0.32 10.85
N PHE A 120 13.83 0.97 10.93
CA PHE A 120 13.40 1.84 9.84
C PHE A 120 14.36 3.01 9.75
N ALA A 121 15.05 3.13 8.62
CA ALA A 121 15.88 4.31 8.36
C ALA A 121 14.98 5.52 8.09
N VAL A 122 15.28 6.64 8.75
CA VAL A 122 14.60 7.92 8.63
C VAL A 122 15.64 8.95 8.23
N ARG A 123 15.50 9.49 7.02
CA ARG A 123 16.37 10.56 6.54
C ARG A 123 15.94 11.87 7.17
N ILE A 124 16.87 12.50 7.88
CA ILE A 124 16.69 13.82 8.46
C ILE A 124 17.41 14.83 7.56
N PRO A 125 16.70 15.81 6.97
CA PRO A 125 17.35 16.88 6.22
C PRO A 125 18.37 17.61 7.09
N GLY A 126 19.61 17.71 6.62
CA GLY A 126 20.71 18.36 7.36
C GLY A 126 21.49 17.44 8.30
N CYS A 127 21.19 16.14 8.36
CA CYS A 127 22.04 15.14 9.00
C CYS A 127 22.66 14.21 7.95
N ASP A 128 23.97 13.97 8.05
CA ASP A 128 24.68 13.03 7.18
C ASP A 128 24.30 11.57 7.49
N GLU A 129 24.11 11.24 8.77
CA GLU A 129 23.69 9.91 9.19
C GLU A 129 22.16 9.81 9.31
N PRO A 130 21.54 8.74 8.74
CA PRO A 130 20.11 8.52 8.87
C PRO A 130 19.76 8.11 10.30
N ALA A 131 18.75 8.76 10.86
CA ALA A 131 18.12 8.31 12.10
C ALA A 131 17.49 6.92 11.91
N CYS A 132 17.32 6.19 12.99
CA CYS A 132 16.72 4.87 12.98
C CYS A 132 15.53 4.82 13.94
N ARG A 133 14.37 4.36 13.46
CA ARG A 133 13.20 4.03 14.28
C ARG A 133 13.03 2.52 14.36
N ARG A 134 13.00 1.95 15.56
CA ARG A 134 12.68 0.54 15.81
C ARG A 134 11.23 0.41 16.22
N GLN A 135 10.43 -0.29 15.40
CA GLN A 135 9.00 -0.47 15.62
C GLN A 135 8.49 -1.73 14.91
N LEU A 136 7.33 -2.25 15.30
CA LEU A 136 6.62 -3.30 14.57
C LEU A 136 6.39 -2.86 13.12
N PRO A 137 6.62 -3.72 12.11
CA PRO A 137 6.37 -3.41 10.70
C PRO A 137 4.88 -3.51 10.33
N LEU A 138 4.02 -2.95 11.17
CA LEU A 138 2.58 -3.01 11.06
C LEU A 138 1.98 -1.61 11.09
N GLN A 139 0.96 -1.41 10.26
CA GLN A 139 0.04 -0.27 10.37
C GLN A 139 -1.40 -0.76 10.38
N LEU A 140 -2.30 0.01 10.98
CA LEU A 140 -3.75 -0.26 10.88
C LEU A 140 -4.19 -0.21 9.42
N ALA A 141 -5.09 -1.12 9.04
CA ALA A 141 -5.41 -1.38 7.65
C ALA A 141 -6.90 -1.43 7.34
N TRP A 142 -7.77 -0.88 8.20
CA TRP A 142 -9.16 -0.63 7.83
C TRP A 142 -9.23 0.45 6.76
N ALA A 143 -8.42 1.50 6.90
CA ALA A 143 -8.28 2.54 5.90
C ALA A 143 -6.82 2.96 5.68
N ILE A 144 -6.47 3.26 4.44
CA ILE A 144 -5.20 3.89 4.07
C ILE A 144 -5.45 5.03 3.08
N SER A 145 -4.55 5.99 3.01
CA SER A 145 -4.63 7.03 1.97
C SER A 145 -4.28 6.46 0.59
N ILE A 146 -4.87 6.98 -0.49
CA ILE A 146 -4.55 6.61 -1.88
C ILE A 146 -3.04 6.74 -2.14
N HIS A 147 -2.40 7.80 -1.66
CA HIS A 147 -0.95 7.99 -1.79
C HIS A 147 -0.15 6.83 -1.18
N LYS A 148 -0.51 6.37 0.02
CA LYS A 148 0.13 5.21 0.67
C LYS A 148 -0.15 3.88 -0.02
N SER A 149 -1.21 3.80 -0.82
CA SER A 149 -1.53 2.61 -1.61
C SER A 149 -0.75 2.51 -2.92
N GLN A 150 -0.04 3.57 -3.33
CA GLN A 150 0.69 3.59 -4.60
C GLN A 150 1.76 2.50 -4.64
N GLY A 151 1.71 1.67 -5.67
CA GLY A 151 2.60 0.50 -5.81
C GLY A 151 2.16 -0.73 -5.03
N LEU A 152 1.11 -0.65 -4.21
CA LEU A 152 0.51 -1.81 -3.56
C LEU A 152 -0.54 -2.45 -4.48
N THR A 153 -0.69 -3.77 -4.36
CA THR A 153 -1.76 -4.54 -4.96
C THR A 153 -2.62 -5.11 -3.83
N LEU A 154 -3.90 -4.76 -3.80
CA LEU A 154 -4.80 -5.10 -2.70
C LEU A 154 -5.87 -6.10 -3.15
N ASP A 155 -6.10 -7.12 -2.32
CA ASP A 155 -7.04 -8.19 -2.66
C ASP A 155 -8.49 -7.72 -2.70
N ALA A 156 -8.90 -6.86 -1.76
CA ALA A 156 -10.24 -6.28 -1.70
C ALA A 156 -10.18 -4.83 -1.20
N VAL A 157 -10.81 -3.92 -1.95
CA VAL A 157 -10.68 -2.47 -1.77
C VAL A 157 -12.03 -1.79 -1.83
N GLU A 158 -12.23 -0.84 -0.92
CA GLU A 158 -13.35 0.09 -0.97
C GLU A 158 -12.82 1.51 -1.24
N VAL A 159 -13.31 2.19 -2.27
CA VAL A 159 -12.80 3.50 -2.71
C VAL A 159 -13.90 4.55 -2.59
N SER A 160 -13.57 5.68 -1.96
CA SER A 160 -14.39 6.91 -2.02
C SER A 160 -13.73 7.93 -2.93
N LEU A 161 -14.44 8.38 -3.97
CA LEU A 161 -13.94 9.38 -4.94
C LEU A 161 -14.48 10.80 -4.71
N GLU A 162 -15.23 11.03 -3.63
CA GLU A 162 -15.93 12.31 -3.38
C GLU A 162 -15.00 13.52 -3.21
N ARG A 163 -13.79 13.31 -2.68
CA ARG A 163 -12.84 14.39 -2.34
C ARG A 163 -11.51 14.25 -3.06
N VAL A 164 -11.54 13.75 -4.30
CA VAL A 164 -10.34 13.65 -5.14
C VAL A 164 -9.90 15.06 -5.53
N PHE A 165 -8.63 15.38 -5.32
CA PHE A 165 -8.09 16.73 -5.53
C PHE A 165 -6.94 16.79 -6.54
N ALA A 166 -6.41 15.63 -6.96
CA ALA A 166 -5.29 15.55 -7.88
C ALA A 166 -5.65 14.71 -9.13
N GLU A 167 -5.17 15.17 -10.29
CA GLU A 167 -5.28 14.45 -11.56
C GLU A 167 -4.59 13.07 -11.45
N GLY A 168 -5.20 12.04 -12.01
CA GLY A 168 -4.72 10.66 -11.92
C GLY A 168 -4.92 9.97 -10.57
N GLN A 169 -5.31 10.67 -9.49
CA GLN A 169 -5.51 10.06 -8.16
C GLN A 169 -6.63 9.00 -8.17
N SER A 170 -7.73 9.27 -8.90
CA SER A 170 -8.82 8.32 -9.11
C SER A 170 -8.33 7.04 -9.78
N TYR A 171 -7.48 7.16 -10.80
CA TYR A 171 -6.88 6.01 -11.48
C TYR A 171 -5.96 5.22 -10.56
N VAL A 172 -5.13 5.90 -9.76
CA VAL A 172 -4.27 5.23 -8.76
C VAL A 172 -5.11 4.40 -7.80
N ALA A 173 -6.22 4.95 -7.28
CA ALA A 173 -7.08 4.25 -6.33
C ALA A 173 -7.77 3.02 -6.95
N LEU A 174 -8.37 3.18 -8.13
CA LEU A 174 -9.10 2.11 -8.81
C LEU A 174 -8.17 0.97 -9.27
N SER A 175 -6.96 1.31 -9.73
CA SER A 175 -5.95 0.33 -10.16
C SER A 175 -5.30 -0.47 -9.02
N ARG A 176 -5.65 -0.21 -7.75
CA ARG A 176 -5.14 -1.01 -6.62
C ARG A 176 -5.85 -2.35 -6.49
N ALA A 177 -7.09 -2.44 -6.94
CA ALA A 177 -7.85 -3.68 -6.91
C ALA A 177 -7.38 -4.61 -8.03
N ARG A 178 -7.28 -5.90 -7.74
CA ARG A 178 -6.85 -6.92 -8.72
C ARG A 178 -7.93 -7.29 -9.72
N SER A 179 -9.18 -7.27 -9.29
CA SER A 179 -10.34 -7.59 -10.12
C SER A 179 -11.47 -6.61 -9.84
N LEU A 180 -12.36 -6.47 -10.80
CA LEU A 180 -13.56 -5.65 -10.62
C LEU A 180 -14.46 -6.20 -9.49
N SER A 181 -14.48 -7.52 -9.31
CA SER A 181 -15.24 -8.18 -8.23
C SER A 181 -14.74 -7.83 -6.83
N SER A 182 -13.50 -7.38 -6.71
CA SER A 182 -12.90 -7.02 -5.42
C SER A 182 -12.81 -5.51 -5.17
N LEU A 183 -13.42 -4.72 -6.06
CA LEU A 183 -13.51 -3.28 -5.97
C LEU A 183 -14.94 -2.86 -5.61
N ARG A 184 -15.07 -2.06 -4.55
CA ARG A 184 -16.31 -1.36 -4.23
C ARG A 184 -16.09 0.14 -4.29
N VAL A 185 -16.89 0.85 -5.09
CA VAL A 185 -16.88 2.31 -5.14
C VAL A 185 -18.08 2.83 -4.35
N ILE A 186 -17.85 3.64 -3.31
CA ILE A 186 -18.92 4.18 -2.47
C ILE A 186 -19.57 5.40 -3.12
N THR A 187 -18.75 6.35 -3.55
CA THR A 187 -19.18 7.60 -4.18
C THR A 187 -18.40 7.78 -5.46
N PHE A 188 -19.11 8.03 -6.56
CA PHE A 188 -18.53 8.20 -7.89
C PHE A 188 -18.94 9.56 -8.45
N ASP A 189 -17.95 10.38 -8.78
CA ASP A 189 -18.14 11.60 -9.54
C ASP A 189 -17.32 11.49 -10.85
N PRO A 190 -17.95 11.44 -12.03
CA PRO A 190 -17.23 11.42 -13.30
C PRO A 190 -16.27 12.61 -13.46
N SER A 191 -16.58 13.76 -12.84
CA SER A 191 -15.81 14.99 -12.95
C SER A 191 -14.40 14.86 -12.37
N VAL A 192 -14.17 13.90 -11.47
CA VAL A 192 -12.86 13.66 -10.84
C VAL A 192 -11.96 12.72 -11.63
N ILE A 193 -12.44 12.17 -12.75
CA ILE A 193 -11.65 11.34 -13.65
C ILE A 193 -10.96 12.25 -14.65
N LYS A 194 -9.81 12.79 -14.23
CA LYS A 194 -8.99 13.69 -15.06
C LYS A 194 -7.57 13.16 -15.18
N ALA A 195 -7.03 13.25 -16.40
CA ALA A 195 -5.63 13.03 -16.70
C ALA A 195 -4.95 14.36 -16.94
N ASN A 196 -3.68 14.49 -16.54
CA ASN A 196 -2.92 15.69 -16.79
C ASN A 196 -2.58 15.81 -18.27
N GLU A 197 -2.99 16.92 -18.91
CA GLU A 197 -2.79 17.13 -20.35
C GLU A 197 -1.31 17.06 -20.78
N ARG A 198 -0.38 17.52 -19.93
CA ARG A 198 1.05 17.45 -20.26
C ARG A 198 1.54 16.01 -20.30
N VAL A 199 1.04 15.16 -19.40
CA VAL A 199 1.36 13.73 -19.37
C VAL A 199 0.78 13.04 -20.60
N VAL A 200 -0.46 13.36 -20.99
CA VAL A 200 -1.06 12.81 -22.22
C VAL A 200 -0.21 13.14 -23.43
N LYS A 201 0.12 14.42 -23.65
CA LYS A 201 0.98 14.87 -24.76
C LYS A 201 2.36 14.18 -24.75
N TYR A 202 2.93 13.99 -23.57
CA TYR A 202 4.20 13.27 -23.44
C TYR A 202 4.08 11.81 -23.88
N TYR A 203 3.06 11.09 -23.43
CA TYR A 203 2.84 9.69 -23.84
C TYR A 203 2.51 9.57 -25.34
N ASP A 204 1.84 10.56 -25.93
CA ASP A 204 1.62 10.60 -27.37
C ASP A 204 2.94 10.78 -28.13
N SER A 205 3.84 11.67 -27.68
CA SER A 205 5.17 11.83 -28.27
C SER A 205 6.04 10.57 -28.20
N ILE A 206 5.89 9.76 -27.13
CA ILE A 206 6.60 8.47 -27.02
C ILE A 206 6.10 7.50 -28.09
N LYS A 207 4.79 7.44 -28.31
CA LYS A 207 4.20 6.55 -29.33
C LYS A 207 4.61 6.96 -30.74
N GLU A 208 4.62 8.26 -31.02
CA GLU A 208 5.06 8.80 -32.31
C GLU A 208 6.54 8.46 -32.56
N ASN A 209 7.41 8.66 -31.58
CA ASN A 209 8.84 8.32 -31.71
C ASN A 209 9.05 6.82 -31.92
N ALA A 210 8.33 5.96 -31.19
CA ALA A 210 8.43 4.51 -31.36
C ALA A 210 7.98 4.06 -32.76
N ALA A 211 6.93 4.68 -33.31
CA ALA A 211 6.46 4.38 -34.66
C ALA A 211 7.48 4.82 -35.74
N LEU A 212 8.15 5.96 -35.53
CA LEU A 212 9.21 6.44 -36.43
C LEU A 212 10.43 5.51 -36.41
N GLU A 213 10.83 5.02 -35.23
CA GLU A 213 11.92 4.04 -35.10
C GLU A 213 11.59 2.71 -35.81
N GLU A 214 10.36 2.20 -35.66
CA GLU A 214 9.91 0.99 -36.38
C GLU A 214 9.87 1.21 -37.91
N GLU A 215 9.47 2.39 -38.39
CA GLU A 215 9.49 2.71 -39.81
C GLU A 215 10.92 2.82 -40.37
N GLU A 216 11.85 3.43 -39.63
CA GLU A 216 13.26 3.51 -40.01
C GLU A 216 13.92 2.13 -40.06
N GLU A 217 13.70 1.27 -39.07
CA GLU A 217 14.20 -0.11 -39.08
C GLU A 217 13.64 -0.92 -40.27
N ASN A 218 12.34 -0.80 -40.52
CA ASN A 218 11.70 -1.44 -41.66
C ASN A 218 12.22 -0.91 -43.00
N PHE A 219 12.53 0.39 -43.09
CA PHE A 219 13.14 0.98 -44.27
C PHE A 219 14.55 0.44 -44.52
N VAL A 220 15.38 0.33 -43.47
CA VAL A 220 16.73 -0.25 -43.57
C VAL A 220 16.69 -1.72 -44.00
N LEU A 221 15.76 -2.51 -43.46
CA LEU A 221 15.56 -3.91 -43.83
C LEU A 221 15.12 -4.09 -45.29
N ARG A 222 14.21 -3.25 -45.79
CA ARG A 222 13.79 -3.23 -47.20
C ARG A 222 14.94 -2.86 -48.14
N LYS A 223 15.83 -1.96 -47.72
CA LYS A 223 17.00 -1.57 -48.52
C LYS A 223 18.05 -2.68 -48.57
N ARG A 224 18.31 -3.35 -47.44
CA ARG A 224 19.22 -4.51 -47.35
C ARG A 224 18.75 -5.70 -48.19
N SER A 225 17.46 -6.02 -48.17
CA SER A 225 16.89 -7.12 -48.95
C SER A 225 16.98 -6.91 -50.46
N ARG A 226 16.77 -5.67 -50.94
CA ARG A 226 16.98 -5.32 -52.36
C ARG A 226 18.44 -5.46 -52.78
N LEU A 227 19.37 -5.02 -51.95
CA LEU A 227 20.81 -5.15 -52.22
C LEU A 227 21.27 -6.61 -52.24
N SER A 228 20.66 -7.51 -51.46
CA SER A 228 20.98 -8.94 -51.49
C SER A 228 20.37 -9.71 -52.67
N SER A 229 19.37 -9.15 -53.36
CA SER A 229 18.77 -9.78 -54.55
C SER A 229 19.43 -9.37 -55.88
N GLU A 230 20.34 -8.39 -55.84
CA GLU A 230 21.06 -7.86 -57.02
C GLU A 230 22.47 -8.46 -57.18
N PHE A 231 22.86 -9.44 -56.35
CA PHE A 231 24.11 -10.21 -56.44
C PHE A 231 23.85 -11.71 -56.55
#